data_AF-A0A7Y4R146-F1
#
_entry.id   AF-A0A7Y4R146-F1
#
_cell.length_a   1.000
_cell.length_b   1.000
_cell.length_c   1.000
_cell.angle_alpha   90.00
_cell.angle_beta   90.00
_cell.angle_gamma   90.00
#
_symmetry.space_group_name_H-M   'P 1'
#
loop_
_entity.id
_entity.type
_entity.pdbx_description
1 polymer ?
#
loop_
_entity_poly.entity_id
_entity_poly.type
_entity_poly.pdbx_seq_one_letter_code
_entity_poly.pdbx_strand_id
1 'polypeptide(L)'
;MAELTPEKIDGYRTEESNKGRILKIGTLSYSMIERTFVHGKKQINIMLFDYNNASIMYRQATQKWKTAEGQETDSMLEDAYELENQPGWMQFDKNHNTSQITLGIQNRFFLVLKGEGISFSDLDNIAKIFDLARFPAQDVAMNDAKHR
;
A
#
# COMPACT_ATOMS: atom_id res chain seq x y z
N MET A 1 -8.26 5.45 9.59
CA MET A 1 -7.86 5.11 8.20
C MET A 1 -7.57 6.35 7.36
N ALA A 2 -8.48 7.32 7.21
CA ALA A 2 -8.20 8.53 6.41
C ALA A 2 -6.98 9.33 6.90
N GLU A 3 -6.82 9.43 8.21
CA GLU A 3 -5.66 10.07 8.87
C GLU A 3 -4.33 9.32 8.68
N LEU A 4 -4.36 8.08 8.18
CA LEU A 4 -3.17 7.26 7.87
C LEU A 4 -2.70 7.45 6.42
N THR A 5 -3.32 8.37 5.68
CA THR A 5 -2.96 8.69 4.29
C THR A 5 -2.72 10.20 4.15
N PRO A 6 -1.72 10.64 3.37
CA PRO A 6 -1.33 12.04 3.30
C PRO A 6 -2.41 12.90 2.66
N GLU A 7 -2.92 13.93 3.33
CA GLU A 7 -4.02 14.79 2.83
C GLU A 7 -3.63 15.64 1.63
N LYS A 8 -2.33 15.92 1.52
CA LYS A 8 -1.72 16.72 0.47
C LYS A 8 -0.41 16.07 0.04
N ILE A 9 -0.13 16.16 -1.24
CA ILE A 9 1.20 15.92 -1.82
C ILE A 9 1.59 17.21 -2.53
N ASP A 10 2.78 17.73 -2.24
CA ASP A 10 3.20 19.02 -2.78
C ASP A 10 3.23 19.02 -4.32
N GLY A 11 2.65 20.06 -4.91
CA GLY A 11 2.47 20.19 -6.35
C GLY A 11 1.23 19.49 -6.91
N TYR A 12 0.62 18.54 -6.19
CA TYR A 12 -0.56 17.83 -6.67
C TYR A 12 -1.87 18.42 -6.14
N ARG A 13 -2.91 18.39 -6.97
CA ARG A 13 -4.31 18.61 -6.54
C ARG A 13 -4.96 17.28 -6.21
N THR A 14 -5.80 17.23 -5.19
CA THR A 14 -6.63 16.06 -4.89
C THR A 14 -7.85 16.05 -5.80
N GLU A 15 -8.13 14.94 -6.49
CA GLU A 15 -9.30 14.86 -7.39
C GLU A 15 -10.60 14.48 -6.68
N GLU A 16 -10.53 13.63 -5.67
CA GLU A 16 -11.69 13.24 -4.86
C GLU A 16 -11.28 13.02 -3.40
N SER A 17 -12.12 13.51 -2.48
CA SER A 17 -11.94 13.29 -1.05
C SER A 17 -12.31 11.86 -0.67
N ASN A 18 -11.34 11.08 -0.19
CA ASN A 18 -11.51 9.92 0.69
C ASN A 18 -12.69 8.99 0.41
N LYS A 19 -12.57 8.11 -0.58
CA LYS A 19 -13.54 7.03 -0.80
C LYS A 19 -13.23 5.86 0.15
N GLY A 20 -13.64 6.00 1.41
CA GLY A 20 -13.62 4.93 2.38
C GLY A 20 -14.78 3.94 2.17
N ARG A 21 -14.51 2.64 2.18
CA ARG A 21 -15.55 1.59 2.12
C ARG A 21 -15.18 0.35 2.91
N ILE A 22 -16.18 -0.39 3.33
CA ILE A 22 -16.04 -1.73 3.91
C ILE A 22 -16.38 -2.75 2.83
N LEU A 23 -15.51 -3.73 2.64
CA LEU A 23 -15.70 -4.85 1.73
C LEU A 23 -15.93 -6.13 2.53
N LYS A 24 -16.88 -6.94 2.07
CA LYS A 24 -17.22 -8.25 2.65
C LYS A 24 -17.07 -9.32 1.59
N ILE A 25 -16.32 -10.38 1.90
CA ILE A 25 -16.11 -11.53 1.02
C ILE A 25 -16.32 -12.79 1.87
N GLY A 26 -17.46 -13.47 1.69
CA GLY A 26 -17.85 -14.59 2.54
C GLY A 26 -17.93 -14.15 4.00
N THR A 27 -17.15 -14.80 4.87
CA THR A 27 -17.05 -14.48 6.31
C THR A 27 -16.01 -13.39 6.62
N LEU A 28 -15.23 -12.94 5.64
CA LEU A 28 -14.19 -11.94 5.82
C LEU A 28 -14.75 -10.54 5.60
N SER A 29 -14.23 -9.58 6.38
CA SER A 29 -14.51 -8.17 6.21
C SER A 29 -13.23 -7.36 6.36
N TYR A 30 -13.03 -6.38 5.50
CA TYR A 30 -11.92 -5.44 5.59
C TYR A 30 -12.37 -4.04 5.15
N SER A 31 -11.63 -3.02 5.54
CA SER A 31 -11.90 -1.66 5.07
C SER A 31 -10.83 -1.23 4.08
N MET A 32 -11.19 -0.34 3.18
CA MET A 32 -10.23 0.29 2.28
C MET A 32 -10.54 1.77 2.13
N ILE A 33 -9.51 2.56 1.87
CA ILE A 33 -9.63 3.94 1.43
C ILE A 33 -8.82 4.14 0.15
N GLU A 34 -9.38 4.95 -0.74
CA GLU A 34 -8.74 5.38 -1.97
C GLU A 34 -8.61 6.91 -2.01
N ARG A 35 -7.48 7.40 -2.49
CA ARG A 35 -7.22 8.83 -2.72
C ARG A 35 -6.40 9.02 -4.00
N THR A 36 -6.81 9.97 -4.83
CA THR A 36 -6.15 10.30 -6.10
C THR A 36 -5.62 11.73 -6.09
N PHE A 37 -4.36 11.88 -6.52
CA PHE A 37 -3.66 13.15 -6.66
C PHE A 37 -3.20 13.35 -8.10
N VAL A 38 -3.36 14.56 -8.63
CA VAL A 38 -3.05 14.88 -10.04
C VAL A 38 -2.15 16.12 -10.14
N HIS A 39 -1.12 16.06 -11.00
CA HIS A 39 -0.28 17.21 -11.37
C HIS A 39 0.00 17.19 -12.88
N GLY A 40 -0.72 18.02 -13.63
CA GLY A 40 -0.65 18.01 -15.10
C GLY A 40 -1.07 16.65 -15.65
N LYS A 41 -0.13 15.93 -16.28
CA LYS A 41 -0.32 14.57 -16.81
C LYS A 41 0.07 13.46 -15.82
N LYS A 42 0.61 13.81 -14.65
CA LYS A 42 1.01 12.84 -13.61
C LYS A 42 -0.17 12.56 -12.69
N GLN A 43 -0.34 11.30 -12.29
CA GLN A 43 -1.38 10.89 -11.35
C GLN A 43 -0.82 9.91 -10.32
N ILE A 44 -1.20 10.07 -9.06
CA ILE A 44 -0.92 9.14 -7.97
C ILE A 44 -2.25 8.61 -7.47
N ASN A 45 -2.39 7.28 -7.42
CA ASN A 45 -3.50 6.62 -6.76
C ASN A 45 -2.98 5.89 -5.52
N ILE A 46 -3.58 6.19 -4.38
CA ILE A 46 -3.29 5.59 -3.09
C ILE A 46 -4.46 4.69 -2.74
N MET A 47 -4.19 3.41 -2.52
CA MET A 47 -5.14 2.48 -1.94
C MET A 47 -4.56 1.93 -0.64
N LEU A 48 -5.26 2.13 0.46
CA LEU A 48 -4.89 1.58 1.75
C LEU A 48 -5.97 0.61 2.22
N PHE A 49 -5.58 -0.63 2.48
CA PHE A 49 -6.44 -1.68 3.00
C PHE A 49 -6.12 -1.94 4.47
N ASP A 50 -7.15 -2.10 5.29
CA ASP A 50 -7.04 -2.55 6.68
C ASP A 50 -7.68 -3.94 6.83
N TYR A 51 -6.82 -4.93 7.01
CA TYR A 51 -7.19 -6.33 7.17
C TYR A 51 -7.32 -6.77 8.63
N ASN A 52 -7.66 -5.88 9.57
CA ASN A 52 -7.81 -6.24 11.00
C ASN A 52 -8.65 -7.51 11.21
N ASN A 53 -9.79 -7.61 10.49
CA ASN A 53 -10.72 -8.74 10.56
C ASN A 53 -10.54 -9.74 9.40
N ALA A 54 -9.43 -9.66 8.66
CA ALA A 54 -9.18 -10.48 7.47
C ALA A 54 -7.68 -10.81 7.32
N SER A 55 -7.02 -11.22 8.40
CA SER A 55 -5.56 -11.43 8.43
C SER A 55 -5.02 -12.39 7.36
N ILE A 56 -5.85 -13.33 6.91
CA ILE A 56 -5.51 -14.23 5.79
C ILE A 56 -5.26 -13.46 4.49
N MET A 57 -6.01 -12.38 4.25
CA MET A 57 -5.85 -11.53 3.07
C MET A 57 -4.52 -10.78 3.11
N TYR A 58 -4.16 -10.23 4.27
CA TYR A 58 -2.83 -9.60 4.46
C TYR A 58 -1.71 -10.59 4.15
N ARG A 59 -1.78 -11.80 4.72
CA ARG A 59 -0.78 -12.85 4.48
C ARG A 59 -0.69 -13.19 3.00
N GLN A 60 -1.82 -13.40 2.33
CA GLN A 60 -1.84 -13.72 0.90
C GLN A 60 -1.26 -12.58 0.04
N ALA A 61 -1.56 -11.33 0.38
CA ALA A 61 -1.08 -10.16 -0.36
C ALA A 61 0.45 -9.97 -0.22
N THR A 62 1.01 -10.30 0.94
CA THR A 62 2.43 -10.06 1.26
C THR A 62 3.32 -11.29 1.13
N GLN A 63 2.76 -12.50 1.09
CA GLN A 63 3.51 -13.76 1.05
C GLN A 63 4.42 -13.86 -0.17
N LYS A 64 4.01 -13.30 -1.31
CA LYS A 64 4.77 -13.38 -2.57
C LYS A 64 6.13 -12.70 -2.47
N TRP A 65 6.27 -11.65 -1.65
CA TRP A 65 7.51 -10.87 -1.57
C TRP A 65 8.65 -11.62 -0.89
N LYS A 66 8.34 -12.53 0.03
CA LYS A 66 9.38 -13.27 0.79
C LYS A 66 10.19 -14.23 -0.06
N THR A 67 9.65 -14.66 -1.19
CA THR A 67 10.23 -15.68 -2.06
C THR A 67 10.42 -15.19 -3.50
N ALA A 68 10.05 -13.94 -3.79
CA ALA A 68 10.21 -13.37 -5.12
C ALA A 68 11.65 -12.87 -5.29
N GLU A 69 12.25 -13.21 -6.42
CA GLU A 69 13.50 -12.61 -6.87
C GLU A 69 13.15 -11.42 -7.76
N GLY A 70 13.91 -10.33 -7.63
CA GLY A 70 13.75 -9.17 -8.51
C GLY A 70 14.03 -9.53 -9.97
N GLN A 71 13.34 -8.86 -10.88
CA GLN A 71 13.48 -9.08 -12.31
C GLN A 71 13.57 -7.74 -13.05
N GLU A 72 14.55 -7.64 -13.95
CA GLU A 72 14.61 -6.56 -14.94
C GLU A 72 14.52 -7.13 -16.35
N THR A 73 13.64 -6.52 -17.15
CA THR A 73 13.46 -6.78 -18.58
C THR A 73 13.41 -5.46 -19.34
N ASP A 74 13.30 -5.52 -20.66
CA ASP A 74 13.16 -4.31 -21.50
C ASP A 74 11.88 -3.52 -21.19
N SER A 75 10.82 -4.19 -20.71
CA SER A 75 9.50 -3.57 -20.46
C SER A 75 9.20 -3.33 -18.98
N MET A 76 9.88 -4.04 -18.07
CA MET A 76 9.54 -4.06 -16.66
C MET A 76 10.78 -4.10 -15.78
N LEU A 77 10.74 -3.36 -14.68
CA LEU A 77 11.62 -3.54 -13.53
C LEU A 77 10.75 -3.87 -12.32
N GLU A 78 11.09 -4.91 -11.58
CA GLU A 78 10.45 -5.23 -10.31
C GLU A 78 11.46 -5.77 -9.31
N ASP A 79 11.33 -5.39 -8.05
CA ASP A 79 12.27 -5.83 -7.01
C ASP A 79 11.65 -5.73 -5.62
N ALA A 80 12.31 -6.36 -4.65
CA ALA A 80 12.05 -6.16 -3.25
C ALA A 80 12.17 -4.68 -2.89
N TYR A 81 11.27 -4.23 -2.02
CA TYR A 81 11.27 -2.86 -1.52
C TYR A 81 11.10 -2.89 -0.01
N GLU A 82 11.70 -1.93 0.69
CA GLU A 82 11.54 -1.78 2.13
C GLU A 82 11.47 -0.30 2.49
N LEU A 83 10.54 0.05 3.37
CA LEU A 83 10.41 1.39 3.94
C LEU A 83 10.21 1.29 5.45
N GLU A 84 11.12 1.86 6.23
CA GLU A 84 11.08 1.84 7.71
C GLU A 84 10.88 0.42 8.31
N ASN A 85 11.62 -0.56 7.80
CA ASN A 85 11.51 -1.99 8.15
C ASN A 85 10.15 -2.63 7.80
N GLN A 86 9.30 -1.96 7.01
CA GLN A 86 8.09 -2.54 6.46
C GLN A 86 8.41 -3.12 5.07
N PRO A 87 8.23 -4.44 4.87
CA PRO A 87 8.54 -5.08 3.60
C PRO A 87 7.52 -4.70 2.53
N GLY A 88 7.97 -4.73 1.29
CA GLY A 88 7.19 -4.35 0.13
C GLY A 88 7.74 -4.91 -1.16
N TRP A 89 7.13 -4.44 -2.25
CA TRP A 89 7.54 -4.74 -3.61
C TRP A 89 7.36 -3.51 -4.48
N MET A 90 8.34 -3.24 -5.32
CA MET A 90 8.28 -2.18 -6.30
C MET A 90 8.21 -2.74 -7.71
N GLN A 91 7.55 -2.00 -8.58
CA GLN A 91 7.40 -2.32 -10.00
C GLN A 91 7.42 -1.02 -10.81
N PHE A 92 8.08 -1.05 -11.97
CA PHE A 92 8.08 0.02 -12.95
C PHE A 92 7.91 -0.53 -14.36
N ASP A 93 6.76 -0.24 -14.96
CA ASP A 93 6.46 -0.52 -16.35
C ASP A 93 7.03 0.59 -17.24
N LYS A 94 8.08 0.25 -17.99
CA LYS A 94 8.83 1.16 -18.85
C LYS A 94 8.02 1.60 -20.08
N ASN A 95 7.10 0.76 -20.55
CA ASN A 95 6.29 1.00 -21.75
C ASN A 95 5.16 2.00 -21.47
N HIS A 96 4.53 1.87 -20.31
CA HIS A 96 3.41 2.73 -19.90
C HIS A 96 3.84 3.89 -18.98
N ASN A 97 5.12 3.91 -18.59
CA ASN A 97 5.68 4.86 -17.62
C ASN A 97 4.85 4.89 -16.33
N THR A 98 4.58 3.70 -15.79
CA THR A 98 3.82 3.53 -14.55
C THR A 98 4.67 2.88 -13.49
N SER A 99 4.75 3.51 -12.32
CA SER A 99 5.41 2.96 -11.14
C SER A 99 4.37 2.45 -10.14
N GLN A 100 4.74 1.45 -9.36
CA GLN A 100 3.94 0.94 -8.27
C GLN A 100 4.85 0.58 -7.09
N ILE A 101 4.43 0.95 -5.89
CA ILE A 101 4.99 0.48 -4.63
C ILE A 101 3.86 -0.18 -3.86
N THR A 102 4.12 -1.38 -3.35
CA THR A 102 3.23 -2.06 -2.42
C THR A 102 3.97 -2.30 -1.12
N LEU A 103 3.31 -2.07 0.02
CA LEU A 103 3.91 -2.17 1.36
C LEU A 103 2.98 -2.91 2.32
N GLY A 104 3.55 -3.82 3.09
CA GLY A 104 2.88 -4.50 4.20
C GLY A 104 3.24 -3.81 5.50
N ILE A 105 2.25 -3.22 6.18
CA ILE A 105 2.46 -2.37 7.34
C ILE A 105 1.83 -3.02 8.57
N GLN A 106 2.63 -3.23 9.61
CA GLN A 106 2.17 -3.68 10.94
C GLN A 106 1.36 -5.00 10.95
N ASN A 107 1.65 -5.90 10.01
CA ASN A 107 0.94 -7.19 9.85
C ASN A 107 -0.58 -7.08 9.63
N ARG A 108 -1.06 -5.91 9.21
CA ARG A 108 -2.49 -5.58 9.16
C ARG A 108 -2.86 -4.78 7.92
N PHE A 109 -2.05 -3.78 7.61
CA PHE A 109 -2.34 -2.83 6.54
C PHE A 109 -1.59 -3.20 5.28
N PHE A 110 -2.25 -3.05 4.14
CA PHE A 110 -1.61 -3.21 2.84
C PHE A 110 -1.78 -1.91 2.07
N LEU A 111 -0.67 -1.27 1.74
CA LEU A 111 -0.65 -0.03 0.98
C LEU A 111 -0.26 -0.33 -0.46
N VAL A 112 -1.00 0.27 -1.40
CA VAL A 112 -0.68 0.30 -2.82
C VAL A 112 -0.57 1.77 -3.23
N LEU A 113 0.60 2.15 -3.72
CA LEU A 113 0.85 3.43 -4.35
C LEU A 113 1.08 3.16 -5.83
N LYS A 114 0.26 3.72 -6.70
CA LYS A 114 0.43 3.65 -8.14
C LYS A 114 0.65 5.05 -8.70
N GLY A 115 1.72 5.21 -9.48
CA GLY A 115 2.05 6.44 -10.18
C GLY A 115 1.92 6.27 -11.70
N GLU A 116 1.16 7.14 -12.36
CA GLU A 116 1.05 7.21 -13.82
C GLU A 116 1.80 8.44 -14.32
N GLY A 117 2.78 8.24 -15.21
CA GLY A 117 3.72 9.30 -15.61
C GLY A 117 4.73 9.67 -14.52
N ILE A 118 4.91 8.80 -13.52
CA ILE A 118 5.74 9.03 -12.33
C ILE A 118 6.85 8.00 -12.28
N SER A 119 8.09 8.46 -12.10
CA SER A 119 9.25 7.58 -11.94
C SER A 119 9.19 6.85 -10.59
N PHE A 120 9.86 5.71 -10.47
CA PHE A 120 9.97 5.03 -9.19
C PHE A 120 10.57 5.93 -8.09
N SER A 121 11.61 6.71 -8.40
CA SER A 121 12.24 7.61 -7.42
C SER A 121 11.28 8.70 -6.91
N ASP A 122 10.46 9.27 -7.78
CA ASP A 122 9.42 10.22 -7.37
C ASP A 122 8.38 9.53 -6.48
N LEU A 123 7.95 8.31 -6.85
CA LEU A 123 6.95 7.55 -6.08
C LEU A 123 7.48 7.10 -4.71
N ASP A 124 8.76 6.75 -4.60
CA ASP A 124 9.46 6.44 -3.35
C ASP A 124 9.50 7.66 -2.41
N ASN A 125 9.79 8.85 -2.94
CA ASN A 125 9.72 10.09 -2.17
C ASN A 125 8.31 10.37 -1.65
N ILE A 126 7.27 10.02 -2.42
CA ILE A 126 5.87 10.11 -1.97
C ILE A 126 5.57 9.07 -0.89
N ALA A 127 6.08 7.84 -1.03
CA ALA A 127 5.90 6.79 -0.03
C ALA A 127 6.46 7.21 1.34
N LYS A 128 7.59 7.91 1.35
CA LYS A 128 8.22 8.48 2.57
C LYS A 128 7.43 9.58 3.27
N ILE A 129 6.35 10.10 2.66
CA ILE A 129 5.44 11.06 3.32
C ILE A 129 4.56 10.35 4.35
N PHE A 130 4.35 9.04 4.21
CA PHE A 130 3.56 8.27 5.16
C PHE A 130 4.28 8.13 6.49
N ASP A 131 3.61 8.53 7.57
CA ASP A 131 4.06 8.26 8.94
C ASP A 131 3.67 6.82 9.33
N LEU A 132 4.55 5.87 9.01
CA LEU A 132 4.30 4.44 9.24
C LEU A 132 4.24 4.08 10.73
N ALA A 133 4.83 4.91 11.60
CA ALA A 133 4.78 4.73 13.05
C ALA A 133 3.38 4.97 13.65
N ARG A 134 2.51 5.72 12.97
CA ARG A 134 1.11 5.95 13.40
C ARG A 134 0.17 4.79 13.10
N PHE A 135 0.60 3.79 12.33
CA PHE A 135 -0.25 2.65 12.01
C PHE A 135 -0.38 1.73 13.23
N PRO A 136 -1.60 1.40 13.65
CA PRO A 136 -1.78 0.48 14.77
C PRO A 136 -1.34 -0.94 14.37
N ALA A 137 -0.83 -1.69 15.34
CA ALA A 137 -0.60 -3.12 15.15
C ALA A 137 -1.92 -3.86 14.91
N GLN A 138 -1.81 -5.09 14.44
CA GLN A 138 -2.96 -6.00 14.43
C GLN A 138 -3.46 -6.21 15.86
N ASP A 139 -4.77 -6.05 16.07
CA ASP A 139 -5.39 -6.40 17.35
C ASP A 139 -5.35 -7.93 17.48
N VAL A 140 -4.34 -8.44 18.19
CA VAL A 140 -4.35 -9.83 18.65
C VAL A 140 -5.33 -9.86 19.81
N ALA A 141 -6.63 -10.00 19.52
CA ALA A 141 -7.58 -10.37 20.55
C ALA A 141 -7.01 -11.63 21.23
N MET A 142 -6.71 -11.53 22.52
CA MET A 142 -6.24 -12.64 23.35
C MET A 142 -7.32 -13.73 23.37
N ASN A 143 -7.37 -14.56 22.34
CA ASN A 143 -7.89 -15.91 22.45
C ASN A 143 -6.78 -16.79 23.01
N ASP A 144 -6.21 -16.38 24.14
CA ASP A 144 -5.36 -17.23 24.95
C ASP A 144 -6.26 -18.09 25.83
N ALA A 145 -6.96 -19.01 25.18
CA ALA A 145 -7.74 -20.07 25.84
C ALA A 145 -6.82 -21.20 26.36
N LYS A 146 -5.60 -20.86 26.80
CA LYS A 146 -4.64 -21.83 27.36
C LYS A 146 -4.34 -21.68 28.85
N HIS A 147 -4.99 -20.74 29.55
CA HIS A 147 -4.93 -20.62 31.03
C HIS A 147 -6.32 -20.60 31.68
N ARG A 148 -7.18 -21.57 31.33
CA ARG A 148 -8.35 -21.94 32.13
C ARG A 148 -8.45 -23.44 32.26
#